data_AF-A0A960PC89-F1
#
_entry.id   AF-A0A960PC89-F1
#
_cell.length_a   1.000
_cell.length_b   1.000
_cell.length_c   1.000
_cell.angle_alpha   90.00
_cell.angle_beta   90.00
_cell.angle_gamma   90.00
#
_symmetry.space_group_name_H-M   'P 1'
#
loop_
_entity.id
_entity.type
_entity.pdbx_description
1 polymer ?
#
loop_
_entity_poly.entity_id
_entity_poly.type
_entity_poly.pdbx_seq_one_letter_code
_entity_poly.pdbx_strand_id
1 'polypeptide(L)'
;MNAAAANESRRHFLRNAAGFAALAQQAMAQQNRSGAPPTRRLGRTDEQVSIVGLGGAHIGRAGNDDEAEAIRIMHRAIDGGVTF
;
A
#
# COMPACT_ATOMS: atom_id res chain seq x y z
N MET A 1 -21.68 -50.88 -16.59
CA MET A 1 -21.53 -50.12 -15.33
C MET A 1 -20.39 -49.14 -15.53
N ASN A 2 -20.72 -47.84 -15.55
CA ASN A 2 -19.90 -46.78 -16.17
C ASN A 2 -18.70 -46.36 -15.30
N ALA A 3 -17.52 -46.30 -15.93
CA ALA A 3 -16.25 -45.81 -15.39
C ALA A 3 -16.20 -44.26 -15.23
N ALA A 4 -17.31 -43.64 -14.82
CA ALA A 4 -17.45 -42.19 -14.75
C ALA A 4 -16.97 -41.57 -13.42
N ALA A 5 -16.64 -42.38 -12.40
CA ALA A 5 -16.28 -41.89 -11.06
C ALA A 5 -14.79 -41.53 -10.86
N ALA A 6 -13.92 -41.84 -11.83
CA ALA A 6 -12.47 -41.64 -11.67
C ALA A 6 -11.96 -40.24 -12.14
N ASN A 7 -12.85 -39.40 -12.68
CA ASN A 7 -12.49 -38.14 -13.35
C ASN A 7 -12.67 -36.88 -12.48
N GLU A 8 -12.97 -37.01 -11.19
CA GLU A 8 -12.81 -35.93 -10.19
C GLU A 8 -11.33 -35.68 -9.85
N SER A 9 -10.51 -35.63 -10.90
CA SER A 9 -9.09 -35.87 -10.91
C SER A 9 -8.29 -34.80 -10.17
N ARG A 10 -7.11 -35.20 -9.63
CA ARG A 10 -6.05 -34.37 -9.01
C ARG A 10 -5.87 -32.98 -9.66
N ARG A 11 -6.09 -32.88 -10.97
CA ARG A 11 -6.07 -31.63 -11.74
C ARG A 11 -7.08 -30.58 -11.22
N HIS A 12 -8.28 -31.00 -10.84
CA HIS A 12 -9.31 -30.13 -10.24
C HIS A 12 -8.88 -29.63 -8.87
N PHE A 13 -8.32 -30.51 -8.03
CA PHE A 13 -7.75 -30.14 -6.74
C PHE A 13 -6.58 -29.14 -6.88
N LEU A 14 -5.63 -29.39 -7.79
CA LEU A 14 -4.51 -28.49 -8.05
C LEU A 14 -4.99 -27.14 -8.61
N ARG A 15 -6.02 -27.15 -9.46
CA ARG A 15 -6.60 -25.92 -10.02
C ARG A 15 -7.29 -25.08 -8.94
N ASN A 16 -8.01 -25.71 -8.01
CA ASN A 16 -8.62 -25.00 -6.88
C ASN A 16 -7.54 -24.50 -5.90
N ALA A 17 -6.54 -25.33 -5.58
CA ALA A 17 -5.41 -24.95 -4.73
C ALA A 17 -4.61 -23.77 -5.30
N ALA A 18 -4.38 -23.74 -6.62
CA ALA A 18 -3.74 -22.61 -7.30
C ALA A 18 -4.59 -21.31 -7.20
N GLY A 19 -5.92 -21.42 -7.32
CA GLY A 19 -6.83 -20.30 -7.12
C GLY A 19 -6.77 -19.73 -5.69
N PHE A 20 -6.75 -20.59 -4.68
CA PHE A 20 -6.59 -20.16 -3.28
C PHE A 20 -5.21 -19.57 -3.00
N ALA A 21 -4.15 -20.14 -3.56
CA ALA A 21 -2.80 -19.59 -3.42
C ALA A 21 -2.67 -18.19 -4.04
N ALA A 22 -3.26 -17.96 -5.22
CA ALA A 22 -3.27 -16.65 -5.86
C ALA A 22 -4.02 -15.60 -5.03
N LEU A 23 -5.17 -15.96 -4.48
CA LEU A 23 -5.95 -15.08 -3.58
C LEU A 23 -5.18 -14.78 -2.28
N ALA A 24 -4.52 -15.77 -1.69
CA ALA A 24 -3.68 -15.58 -0.50
C ALA A 24 -2.51 -14.63 -0.79
N GLN A 25 -1.85 -14.79 -1.95
CA GLN A 25 -0.75 -13.92 -2.38
C GLN A 25 -1.21 -12.46 -2.52
N GLN A 26 -2.39 -12.22 -3.10
CA GLN A 26 -2.97 -10.87 -3.21
C GLN A 26 -3.35 -10.28 -1.85
N ALA A 27 -3.93 -11.08 -0.95
CA ALA A 27 -4.28 -10.63 0.40
C ALA A 27 -3.02 -10.24 1.20
N MET A 28 -1.94 -11.02 1.12
CA MET A 28 -0.67 -10.71 1.77
C MET A 28 -0.01 -9.45 1.19
N ALA A 29 -0.10 -9.23 -0.12
CA ALA A 29 0.37 -8.00 -0.76
C ALA A 29 -0.44 -6.76 -0.31
N GLN A 30 -1.73 -6.94 -0.01
CA GLN A 30 -2.56 -5.87 0.59
C GLN A 30 -2.23 -5.60 2.06
N GLN A 31 -1.82 -6.62 2.83
CA GLN A 31 -1.44 -6.48 4.24
C GLN A 31 -0.12 -5.73 4.43
N ASN A 32 0.80 -5.80 3.46
CA ASN A 32 2.08 -5.08 3.49
C ASN A 32 1.98 -3.57 3.20
N ARG A 33 0.77 -2.99 3.16
CA ARG A 33 0.63 -1.55 3.26
C ARG A 33 0.87 -1.16 4.72
N SER A 34 2.15 -1.06 5.09
CA SER A 34 2.59 -0.17 6.16
C SER A 34 1.80 1.13 6.03
N GLY A 35 1.35 1.76 7.13
CA GLY A 35 0.50 2.97 7.07
C GLY A 35 1.05 4.15 6.24
N ALA A 36 2.29 4.03 5.74
CA ALA A 36 2.88 4.90 4.75
C ALA A 36 2.16 4.90 3.39
N PRO A 37 2.04 6.07 2.73
CA PRO A 37 1.56 6.16 1.36
C PRO A 37 2.44 5.36 0.39
N PRO A 38 1.86 4.81 -0.70
CA PRO A 38 2.65 4.33 -1.82
C PRO A 38 3.58 5.42 -2.36
N THR A 39 4.70 5.01 -2.97
CA THR A 39 5.65 5.93 -3.60
C THR A 39 5.63 5.82 -5.13
N ARG A 40 6.03 6.90 -5.82
CA ARG A 40 6.20 6.95 -7.27
C ARG A 40 7.39 7.83 -7.66
N ARG A 41 7.87 7.65 -8.89
CA ARG A 41 8.95 8.46 -9.44
C ARG A 41 8.51 9.91 -9.66
N LEU A 42 9.38 10.86 -9.33
CA LEU A 42 9.15 12.29 -9.54
C LEU A 42 9.51 12.71 -10.98
N GLY A 43 8.60 12.48 -11.92
CA GLY A 43 8.76 12.91 -13.31
C GLY A 43 9.92 12.21 -14.01
N ARG A 44 10.92 12.98 -14.43
CA ARG A 44 12.14 12.47 -15.10
C ARG A 44 13.33 12.26 -14.15
N THR A 45 13.19 12.58 -12.86
CA THR A 45 14.21 12.24 -11.87
C THR A 45 14.12 10.76 -11.53
N ASP A 46 15.12 10.22 -10.83
CA ASP A 46 15.09 8.86 -10.28
C ASP A 46 14.62 8.81 -8.81
N GLU A 47 14.13 9.94 -8.29
CA GLU A 47 13.65 10.04 -6.90
C GLU A 47 12.27 9.41 -6.73
N GLN A 48 12.14 8.59 -5.68
CA GLN A 48 10.90 7.94 -5.28
C GLN A 48 10.26 8.72 -4.13
N VAL A 49 9.11 9.34 -4.39
CA VAL A 49 8.40 10.18 -3.41
C VAL A 49 7.03 9.60 -3.10
N SER A 50 6.50 9.89 -1.91
CA SER A 50 5.11 9.55 -1.57
C SER A 50 4.13 10.15 -2.59
N ILE A 51 3.05 9.43 -2.90
CA ILE A 51 2.03 9.91 -3.85
C ILE A 51 1.23 11.10 -3.32
N VAL A 52 1.30 11.36 -2.02
CA VAL A 52 0.76 12.54 -1.32
C VAL A 52 1.93 13.35 -0.75
N GLY A 53 1.76 14.66 -0.64
CA GLY A 53 2.78 15.55 -0.06
C GLY A 53 2.20 16.54 0.95
N LEU A 54 3.07 17.15 1.74
CA LEU A 54 2.73 18.15 2.76
C LEU A 54 3.04 19.57 2.26
N GLY A 55 1.99 20.34 1.95
CA GLY A 55 2.14 21.72 1.44
C GLY A 55 2.43 22.76 2.54
N GLY A 56 3.46 23.58 2.34
CA GLY A 56 3.91 24.57 3.33
C GLY A 56 2.95 25.73 3.65
N ALA A 57 2.01 26.08 2.77
CA ALA A 57 1.09 27.21 3.01
C ALA A 57 0.21 27.01 4.26
N HIS A 58 -0.30 25.80 4.45
CA HIS A 58 -1.11 25.45 5.63
C HIS A 58 -0.25 25.33 6.90
N ILE A 59 0.99 24.87 6.76
CA ILE A 59 1.95 24.82 7.87
C ILE A 59 2.32 26.22 8.34
N GLY A 60 2.58 27.15 7.41
CA GLY A 60 2.84 28.56 7.76
C GLY A 60 1.66 29.21 8.46
N ARG A 61 0.43 28.94 8.02
CA ARG A 61 -0.78 29.42 8.70
C ARG A 61 -0.90 28.82 10.11
N ALA A 62 -0.71 27.51 10.27
CA ALA A 62 -0.73 26.86 11.57
C ALA A 62 0.37 27.42 12.49
N GLY A 63 1.57 27.67 11.97
CA GLY A 63 2.69 28.19 12.76
C GLY A 63 2.54 29.64 13.20
N ASN A 64 1.79 30.45 12.44
CA ASN A 64 1.43 31.81 12.86
C ASN A 64 0.45 31.80 14.06
N ASP A 65 -0.41 30.78 14.14
CA ASP A 65 -1.38 30.62 15.22
C ASP A 65 -0.77 29.89 16.44
N ASP A 66 -0.07 28.77 16.20
CA ASP A 66 0.68 27.96 17.17
C ASP A 66 1.85 27.23 16.48
N GLU A 67 3.08 27.67 16.73
CA GLU A 67 4.30 27.04 16.22
C GLU A 67 4.38 25.55 16.55
N ALA A 68 3.95 25.16 17.76
CA ALA A 68 4.00 23.77 18.18
C ALA A 68 3.04 22.88 17.37
N GLU A 69 1.90 23.42 16.91
CA GLU A 69 0.99 22.70 16.03
C GLU A 69 1.60 22.46 14.65
N ALA A 70 2.23 23.47 14.06
CA ALA A 70 2.95 23.31 12.80
C ALA A 70 4.02 22.21 12.90
N ILE A 71 4.78 22.20 13.99
CA ILE A 71 5.78 21.17 14.27
C ILE A 71 5.13 19.78 14.39
N ARG A 72 4.05 19.65 15.16
CA ARG A 72 3.31 18.38 15.31
C ARG A 72 2.81 17.84 13.97
N ILE A 73 2.26 18.69 13.11
CA ILE A 73 1.77 18.29 11.78
C ILE A 73 2.93 17.77 10.91
N MET A 74 4.06 18.49 10.87
CA MET A 74 5.23 18.08 10.09
C MET A 74 5.77 16.72 10.57
N HIS A 75 5.96 16.54 11.88
CA HIS A 75 6.41 15.26 12.44
C HIS A 75 5.42 14.13 12.13
N ARG A 76 4.11 14.37 12.27
CA ARG A 76 3.11 13.35 11.97
C ARG A 76 3.14 12.91 10.51
N ALA A 77 3.39 13.83 9.57
CA ALA A 77 3.54 13.51 8.16
C ALA A 77 4.81 12.67 7.90
N ILE A 78 5.94 13.07 8.49
CA ILE A 78 7.23 12.37 8.36
C ILE A 78 7.15 10.96 8.95
N ASP A 79 6.65 10.81 10.18
CA ASP A 79 6.45 9.52 10.85
C ASP A 79 5.46 8.64 10.08
N GLY A 80 4.52 9.27 9.37
CA GLY A 80 3.58 8.64 8.47
C GLY A 80 4.14 8.29 7.08
N GLY A 81 5.42 8.55 6.80
CA GLY A 81 6.06 8.20 5.52
C GLY A 81 5.77 9.15 4.36
N VAL A 82 5.35 10.39 4.63
CA VAL A 82 5.27 11.45 3.62
C VAL A 82 6.68 11.99 3.34
N THR A 83 7.06 12.04 2.06
CA THR A 83 8.42 12.41 1.61
C THR A 83 8.44 13.50 0.53
N PHE A 84 7.32 14.20 0.32
CA PHE A 84 7.20 15.33 -0.61
C PHE A 84 6.43 16.50 0.01
#